data_AF-A0A8C9XP20-F1
#
_entry.id   AF-A0A8C9XP20-F1
#
_cell.length_a   1.000
_cell.length_b   1.000
_cell.length_c   1.000
_cell.angle_alpha   90.00
_cell.angle_beta   90.00
_cell.angle_gamma   90.00
#
_symmetry.space_group_name_H-M   'P 1'
#
loop_
_entity.id
_entity.type
_entity.pdbx_description
1 polymer ?
#
loop_
_entity_poly.entity_id
_entity_poly.type
_entity_poly.pdbx_seq_one_letter_code
_entity_poly.pdbx_strand_id
1 'polypeptide(L)'
;FSFYAIFFVSESTTLEDLEKSNAPLLDYLANAGCLRPMRSIRDRDLLVQDIVIFQVIHRVQGPFQRYSVFCEGLKTLGVLDQIRRHPDSFRPLFCYEPNTLTANQVDDLFSIRLSPEGSNKRAAEEMVVTFWRDYLQDAEEGPSKLEKILAFTTGASVVPPIGFSPTPSVQFIHKGDDGFSTSMFPLANTCVNCINLPLHVSYQLFKEKFDFALGNTYGFGRA
;
A
#
# COMPACT_ATOMS: atom_id res chain seq x y z
N PHE A 1 -15.70 -2.84 -28.75
CA PHE A 1 -16.95 -3.52 -28.39
C PHE A 1 -18.15 -2.57 -28.35
N SER A 2 -18.14 -1.48 -27.58
CA SER A 2 -19.32 -0.60 -27.43
C SER A 2 -19.72 0.21 -28.67
N PHE A 3 -18.76 0.77 -29.43
CA PHE A 3 -19.07 1.44 -30.71
C PHE A 3 -19.53 0.47 -31.81
N TYR A 4 -19.09 -0.78 -31.72
CA TYR A 4 -19.53 -1.85 -32.62
C TYR A 4 -21.00 -2.21 -32.37
N ALA A 5 -21.45 -2.24 -31.11
CA ALA A 5 -22.85 -2.44 -30.75
C ALA A 5 -23.77 -1.33 -31.30
N ILE A 6 -23.32 -0.07 -31.23
CA ILE A 6 -24.06 1.08 -31.79
C ILE A 6 -24.20 0.93 -33.30
N PHE A 7 -23.10 0.66 -33.99
CA PHE A 7 -23.06 0.50 -35.45
C PHE A 7 -23.97 -0.66 -35.91
N PHE A 8 -23.92 -1.80 -35.22
CA PHE A 8 -24.67 -2.99 -35.60
C PHE A 8 -26.19 -2.81 -35.43
N VAL A 9 -26.62 -2.09 -34.40
CA VAL A 9 -28.03 -1.76 -34.18
C VAL A 9 -28.49 -0.67 -35.16
N SER A 10 -27.67 0.35 -35.44
CA SER A 10 -28.05 1.47 -36.30
C SER A 10 -28.28 1.08 -37.76
N GLU A 11 -27.58 0.06 -38.26
CA GLU A 11 -27.70 -0.45 -39.64
C GLU A 11 -28.93 -1.35 -39.84
N SER A 12 -29.69 -1.67 -38.79
CA SER A 12 -30.90 -2.49 -38.92
C SER A 12 -31.99 -1.74 -39.71
N THR A 13 -32.55 -2.39 -40.74
CA THR A 13 -33.58 -1.82 -41.63
C THR A 13 -34.95 -2.46 -41.47
N THR A 14 -35.02 -3.66 -40.87
CA THR A 14 -36.26 -4.38 -40.56
C THR A 14 -36.31 -4.77 -39.08
N LEU A 15 -37.50 -5.09 -38.57
CA LEU A 15 -37.67 -5.56 -37.18
C LEU A 15 -36.89 -6.86 -36.92
N GLU A 16 -36.88 -7.78 -37.89
CA GLU A 16 -36.15 -9.05 -37.78
C GLU A 16 -34.63 -8.83 -37.70
N ASP A 17 -34.10 -7.88 -38.48
CA ASP A 17 -32.67 -7.49 -38.41
C ASP A 17 -32.33 -6.86 -37.06
N LEU A 18 -33.24 -6.04 -36.52
CA LEU A 18 -33.08 -5.41 -35.21
C LEU A 18 -33.08 -6.44 -34.07
N GLU A 19 -33.95 -7.44 -34.13
CA GLU A 19 -33.97 -8.53 -33.15
C GLU A 19 -32.71 -9.39 -33.23
N LYS A 20 -32.25 -9.71 -34.44
CA LYS A 20 -30.99 -10.46 -34.67
C LYS A 20 -29.76 -9.67 -34.22
N SER A 21 -29.72 -8.36 -34.46
CA SER A 21 -28.61 -7.50 -34.03
C SER A 21 -28.59 -7.29 -32.52
N ASN A 22 -29.75 -7.32 -31.86
CA ASN A 22 -29.91 -7.17 -30.42
C ASN A 22 -29.55 -8.45 -29.63
N ALA A 23 -29.85 -9.64 -30.16
CA ALA A 23 -29.62 -10.92 -29.48
C ALA A 23 -28.20 -11.12 -28.92
N PRO A 24 -27.10 -10.87 -29.67
CA PRO A 24 -25.74 -11.02 -29.14
C PRO A 24 -25.33 -9.91 -28.16
N LEU A 25 -26.13 -8.85 -28.03
CA LEU A 25 -25.85 -7.69 -27.17
C LEU A 25 -26.60 -7.73 -25.84
N LEU A 26 -27.47 -8.73 -25.61
CA LEU A 26 -28.38 -8.77 -24.45
C LEU A 26 -27.66 -8.61 -23.11
N ASP A 27 -26.59 -9.35 -22.85
CA ASP A 27 -25.83 -9.24 -21.59
C ASP A 27 -25.21 -7.86 -21.40
N TYR A 28 -24.70 -7.27 -22.49
CA TYR A 28 -24.15 -5.93 -22.47
C TYR A 28 -25.24 -4.88 -22.20
N LEU A 29 -26.41 -5.00 -22.85
CA LEU A 29 -27.53 -4.08 -22.67
C LEU A 29 -28.13 -4.21 -21.27
N ALA A 30 -28.17 -5.42 -20.70
CA ALA A 30 -28.59 -5.66 -19.32
C ALA A 30 -27.68 -4.92 -18.33
N ASN A 31 -26.37 -5.09 -18.48
CA ASN A 31 -25.37 -4.41 -17.65
C ASN A 31 -25.36 -2.89 -17.87
N ALA A 32 -25.73 -2.44 -19.06
CA ALA A 32 -25.85 -1.03 -19.41
C ALA A 32 -27.16 -0.38 -18.95
N GLY A 33 -28.17 -1.17 -18.55
CA GLY A 33 -29.51 -0.68 -18.26
C GLY A 33 -30.29 -0.25 -19.53
N CYS A 34 -29.89 -0.72 -20.71
CA CYS A 34 -30.46 -0.36 -22.01
C CYS A 34 -31.44 -1.42 -22.56
N LEU A 35 -31.85 -2.42 -21.77
CA LEU A 35 -32.80 -3.44 -22.23
C LEU A 35 -34.16 -2.81 -22.54
N ARG A 36 -34.61 -3.02 -23.78
CA ARG A 36 -35.94 -2.60 -24.25
C ARG A 36 -36.58 -3.73 -25.08
N PRO A 37 -37.89 -3.97 -24.96
CA PRO A 37 -38.63 -4.80 -25.92
C PRO A 37 -38.69 -4.11 -27.29
N MET A 38 -38.17 -4.75 -28.34
CA MET A 38 -38.27 -4.26 -29.71
C MET A 38 -39.66 -4.60 -30.26
N ARG A 39 -40.49 -3.60 -30.54
CA ARG A 39 -41.87 -3.79 -31.06
C ARG A 39 -42.01 -3.26 -32.48
N SER A 40 -41.13 -2.36 -32.90
CA SER A 40 -41.09 -1.75 -34.22
C SER A 40 -39.66 -1.41 -34.58
N ILE A 41 -39.34 -1.34 -35.87
CA ILE A 41 -38.06 -0.82 -36.36
C ILE A 41 -37.76 0.61 -35.85
N ARG A 42 -38.80 1.37 -35.50
CA ARG A 42 -38.67 2.70 -34.89
C ARG A 42 -38.01 2.69 -33.51
N ASP A 43 -38.03 1.56 -32.80
CA ASP A 43 -37.38 1.42 -31.49
C ASP A 43 -35.86 1.38 -31.59
N ARG A 44 -35.31 1.18 -32.79
CA ARG A 44 -33.88 1.22 -33.08
C ARG A 44 -33.25 2.53 -32.61
N ASP A 45 -33.84 3.66 -32.99
CA ASP A 45 -33.26 4.97 -32.71
C ASP A 45 -33.24 5.25 -31.20
N LEU A 46 -34.27 4.77 -30.49
CA LEU A 46 -34.34 4.84 -29.04
C LEU A 46 -33.29 3.92 -28.38
N LEU A 47 -33.06 2.71 -28.91
CA LEU A 47 -32.04 1.80 -28.40
C LEU A 47 -30.62 2.36 -28.62
N VAL A 48 -30.37 2.92 -29.81
CA VAL A 48 -29.11 3.62 -30.12
C VAL A 48 -28.90 4.79 -29.16
N GLN A 49 -29.93 5.60 -28.92
CA GLN A 49 -29.89 6.71 -27.97
C GLN A 49 -29.53 6.22 -26.56
N ASP A 50 -30.18 5.18 -26.06
CA ASP A 50 -29.92 4.63 -24.72
C ASP A 50 -28.48 4.11 -24.61
N ILE A 51 -27.97 3.40 -25.63
CA ILE A 51 -26.59 2.90 -25.64
C ILE A 51 -25.60 4.08 -25.64
N VAL A 52 -25.86 5.13 -26.42
CA VAL A 52 -25.01 6.33 -26.47
C VAL A 52 -25.02 7.06 -25.13
N ILE A 53 -26.20 7.28 -24.53
CA ILE A 53 -26.34 7.90 -23.21
C ILE A 53 -25.59 7.10 -22.16
N PHE A 54 -25.72 5.77 -22.14
CA PHE A 54 -24.97 4.94 -21.22
C PHE A 54 -23.46 5.12 -21.39
N GLN A 55 -22.96 5.05 -22.62
CA GLN A 55 -21.53 5.14 -22.90
C GLN A 55 -20.93 6.50 -22.58
N VAL A 56 -21.63 7.58 -22.88
CA VAL A 56 -21.11 8.95 -22.74
C VAL A 56 -21.40 9.53 -21.37
N ILE A 57 -22.53 9.18 -20.74
CA ILE A 57 -23.02 9.82 -19.52
C ILE A 57 -22.94 8.86 -18.33
N HIS A 58 -23.70 7.77 -18.34
CA HIS A 58 -23.86 6.94 -17.13
C HIS A 58 -22.57 6.26 -16.68
N ARG A 59 -21.74 5.77 -17.61
CA ARG A 59 -20.47 5.12 -17.27
C ARG A 59 -19.48 6.04 -16.59
N VAL A 60 -19.52 7.34 -16.90
CA VAL A 60 -18.59 8.33 -16.34
C VAL A 60 -19.18 9.06 -15.14
N GLN A 61 -20.52 9.09 -15.00
CA GLN A 61 -21.22 9.79 -13.92
C GLN A 61 -20.78 9.33 -12.53
N GLY A 62 -20.68 8.01 -12.30
CA GLY A 62 -20.22 7.46 -11.01
C GLY A 62 -18.80 7.90 -10.65
N PRO A 63 -17.79 7.69 -11.52
CA PRO A 63 -16.44 8.21 -11.34
C PRO A 63 -16.39 9.73 -11.11
N PHE A 64 -17.10 10.54 -11.90
CA PHE A 64 -17.13 11.99 -11.73
C PHE A 64 -17.77 12.41 -10.40
N GLN A 65 -18.86 11.77 -9.99
CA GLN A 65 -19.51 12.07 -8.72
C GLN A 65 -18.59 11.73 -7.54
N ARG A 66 -17.93 10.56 -7.58
CA ARG A 66 -16.94 10.18 -6.55
C ARG A 66 -15.77 11.17 -6.51
N TYR A 67 -15.25 11.59 -7.67
CA TYR A 67 -14.22 12.61 -7.76
C TYR A 67 -14.70 13.95 -7.18
N SER A 68 -15.93 14.36 -7.48
CA SER A 68 -16.51 15.61 -6.97
C SER A 68 -16.65 15.58 -5.45
N VAL A 69 -17.24 14.51 -4.88
CA VAL A 69 -17.42 14.36 -3.43
C VAL A 69 -16.07 14.27 -2.73
N PHE A 70 -15.09 13.58 -3.32
CA PHE A 70 -13.73 13.54 -2.79
C PHE A 70 -13.08 14.93 -2.76
N CYS A 71 -13.18 15.68 -3.86
CA CYS A 71 -12.70 17.06 -3.93
C CYS A 71 -13.42 17.96 -2.91
N GLU A 72 -14.72 17.79 -2.71
CA GLU A 72 -15.49 18.52 -1.71
C GLU A 72 -14.99 18.24 -0.29
N GLY A 73 -14.76 16.96 0.05
CA GLY A 73 -14.16 16.58 1.33
C GLY A 73 -12.77 17.22 1.55
N LEU A 74 -11.93 17.25 0.52
CA LEU A 74 -10.61 17.90 0.58
C LEU A 74 -10.69 19.44 0.70
N LYS A 75 -11.80 20.07 0.28
CA LYS A 75 -12.00 21.51 0.47
C LYS A 75 -12.32 21.88 1.91
N THR A 76 -12.94 20.99 2.69
CA THR A 76 -13.41 21.28 4.06
C THR A 76 -12.33 21.90 4.96
N LEU A 77 -11.07 21.49 4.79
CA LEU A 77 -9.91 22.01 5.53
C LEU A 77 -8.90 22.73 4.62
N GLY A 78 -9.29 23.12 3.40
CA GLY A 78 -8.43 23.81 2.44
C GLY A 78 -7.32 22.97 1.80
N VAL A 79 -7.31 21.65 2.01
CA VAL A 79 -6.29 20.73 1.47
C VAL A 79 -6.31 20.74 -0.06
N LEU A 80 -7.49 20.76 -0.68
CA LEU A 80 -7.60 20.80 -2.14
C LEU A 80 -6.89 22.01 -2.75
N ASP A 81 -6.99 23.17 -2.12
CA ASP A 81 -6.35 24.39 -2.63
C ASP A 81 -4.83 24.31 -2.49
N GLN A 82 -4.32 23.65 -1.43
CA GLN A 82 -2.88 23.42 -1.26
C GLN A 82 -2.35 22.41 -2.29
N ILE A 83 -3.07 21.32 -2.55
CA ILE A 83 -2.73 20.34 -3.59
C ILE A 83 -2.59 21.03 -4.95
N ARG A 84 -3.53 21.94 -5.28
CA ARG A 84 -3.52 22.65 -6.57
C ARG A 84 -2.40 23.70 -6.67
N ARG A 85 -2.05 24.35 -5.57
CA ARG A 85 -0.95 25.34 -5.53
C ARG A 85 0.44 24.68 -5.56
N HIS A 86 0.57 23.48 -5.01
CA HIS A 86 1.84 22.80 -4.81
C HIS A 86 1.81 21.34 -5.31
N PRO A 87 1.48 21.09 -6.59
CA PRO A 87 1.26 19.74 -7.10
C PRO A 87 2.48 18.81 -6.91
N ASP A 88 3.69 19.33 -7.12
CA ASP A 88 4.92 18.54 -6.98
C ASP A 88 5.19 18.13 -5.52
N SER A 89 4.83 18.97 -4.54
CA SER A 89 5.00 18.64 -3.12
C SER A 89 4.00 17.58 -2.63
N PHE A 90 2.80 17.55 -3.22
CA PHE A 90 1.75 16.60 -2.86
C PHE A 90 1.82 15.29 -3.67
N ARG A 91 2.54 15.29 -4.79
CA ARG A 91 2.68 14.11 -5.65
C ARG A 91 3.20 12.88 -4.89
N PRO A 92 4.26 12.93 -4.07
CA PRO A 92 4.71 11.76 -3.31
C PRO A 92 3.72 11.29 -2.24
N LEU A 93 2.76 12.12 -1.84
CA LEU A 93 1.73 11.80 -0.85
C LEU A 93 0.54 11.04 -1.44
N PHE A 94 0.18 11.36 -2.69
CA PHE A 94 -1.03 10.85 -3.35
C PHE A 94 -0.75 9.92 -4.53
N CYS A 95 0.47 9.95 -5.07
CA CYS A 95 0.90 9.10 -6.16
C CYS A 95 1.97 8.13 -5.66
N TYR A 96 1.84 6.87 -6.05
CA TYR A 96 2.90 5.91 -5.80
C TYR A 96 4.16 6.30 -6.58
N GLU A 97 5.26 6.43 -5.86
CA GLU A 97 6.59 6.58 -6.42
C GLU A 97 7.44 5.41 -5.93
N PRO A 98 8.08 4.64 -6.82
CA PRO A 98 9.02 3.61 -6.43
C PRO A 98 10.18 4.26 -5.66
N ASN A 99 10.29 3.96 -4.37
CA ASN A 99 11.45 4.33 -3.58
C ASN A 99 12.01 3.07 -2.94
N THR A 100 13.28 2.79 -3.21
CA THR A 100 14.01 1.66 -2.62
C THR A 100 14.71 2.14 -1.37
N LEU A 101 14.35 1.59 -0.22
CA LEU A 101 15.08 1.85 1.03
C LEU A 101 16.50 1.31 0.92
N THR A 102 17.47 2.06 1.47
CA THR A 102 18.85 1.59 1.66
C THR A 102 19.11 1.26 3.13
N ALA A 103 20.13 0.44 3.40
CA ALA A 103 20.56 0.09 4.75
C ALA A 103 20.91 1.33 5.57
N ASN A 104 21.60 2.30 4.96
CA ASN A 104 21.96 3.56 5.61
C ASN A 104 20.73 4.39 5.98
N GLN A 105 19.75 4.49 5.06
CA GLN A 105 18.49 5.18 5.36
C GLN A 105 17.76 4.52 6.53
N VAL A 106 17.76 3.18 6.60
CA VAL A 106 17.14 2.47 7.74
C VAL A 106 17.95 2.67 9.03
N ASP A 107 19.29 2.64 9.01
CA ASP A 107 20.09 2.90 10.21
C ASP A 107 19.86 4.33 10.75
N ASP A 108 19.84 5.33 9.86
CA ASP A 108 19.63 6.75 10.21
C ASP A 108 18.26 7.03 10.84
N LEU A 109 17.24 6.20 10.53
CA LEU A 109 15.92 6.31 11.14
C LEU A 109 15.92 5.88 12.61
N PHE A 110 16.87 5.06 13.05
CA PHE A 110 16.86 4.42 14.36
C PHE A 110 17.87 5.05 15.31
N SER A 111 17.38 5.58 16.42
CA SER A 111 18.22 5.97 17.55
C SER A 111 18.65 4.74 18.35
N ILE A 112 19.94 4.45 18.39
CA ILE A 112 20.49 3.35 19.21
C ILE A 112 20.62 3.79 20.67
N ARG A 113 19.92 3.12 21.58
CA ARG A 113 19.94 3.41 23.02
C ARG A 113 20.88 2.46 23.76
N LEU A 114 22.12 2.87 23.88
CA LEU A 114 23.16 2.11 24.58
C LEU A 114 23.15 2.38 26.10
N SER A 115 23.62 1.41 26.88
CA SER A 115 23.94 1.58 28.30
C SER A 115 25.05 2.63 28.49
N PRO A 116 25.20 3.19 29.71
CA PRO A 116 26.26 4.14 30.03
C PRO A 116 27.67 3.61 29.72
N GLU A 117 28.56 4.50 29.30
CA GLU A 117 29.98 4.17 29.11
C GLU A 117 30.60 3.62 30.40
N GLY A 118 31.41 2.57 30.28
CA GLY A 118 32.00 1.84 31.41
C GLY A 118 31.10 0.77 32.05
N SER A 119 29.85 0.62 31.60
CA SER A 119 29.02 -0.51 32.00
C SER A 119 29.52 -1.83 31.41
N ASN A 120 29.46 -2.92 32.20
CA ASN A 120 29.73 -4.28 31.73
C ASN A 120 28.80 -4.72 30.58
N LYS A 121 27.68 -4.00 30.37
CA LYS A 121 26.72 -4.27 29.29
C LYS A 121 27.14 -3.67 27.95
N ARG A 122 27.87 -2.55 27.97
CA ARG A 122 28.13 -1.69 26.80
C ARG A 122 28.86 -2.42 25.67
N ALA A 123 29.90 -3.18 26.00
CA ALA A 123 30.70 -3.90 25.00
C ALA A 123 29.87 -4.94 24.22
N ALA A 124 28.92 -5.61 24.89
CA ALA A 124 28.03 -6.56 24.24
C ALA A 124 27.01 -5.86 23.33
N GLU A 125 26.48 -4.71 23.77
CA GLU A 125 25.56 -3.91 22.95
C GLU A 125 26.25 -3.38 21.70
N GLU A 126 27.47 -2.83 21.81
CA GLU A 126 28.24 -2.32 20.67
C GLU A 126 28.53 -3.41 19.63
N MET A 127 28.80 -4.64 20.07
CA MET A 127 28.92 -5.79 19.17
C MET A 127 27.60 -6.12 18.46
N VAL A 128 26.47 -6.04 19.16
CA VAL A 128 25.16 -6.25 18.51
C VAL A 128 24.81 -5.11 17.57
N VAL A 129 25.24 -3.89 17.85
CA VAL A 129 25.10 -2.75 16.92
C VAL A 129 25.84 -3.03 15.60
N THR A 130 27.03 -3.62 15.65
CA THR A 130 27.71 -4.02 14.40
C THR A 130 26.90 -5.07 13.66
N PHE A 131 26.37 -6.10 14.36
CA PHE A 131 25.51 -7.11 13.72
C PHE A 131 24.22 -6.54 13.14
N TRP A 132 23.61 -5.55 13.80
CA TRP A 132 22.44 -4.84 13.29
C TRP A 132 22.75 -4.15 11.97
N ARG A 133 23.84 -3.40 11.90
CA ARG A 133 24.25 -2.68 10.68
C ARG A 133 24.61 -3.63 9.55
N ASP A 134 25.36 -4.69 9.85
CA ASP A 134 25.70 -5.73 8.88
C ASP A 134 24.44 -6.43 8.36
N TYR A 135 23.46 -6.68 9.23
CA TYR A 135 22.18 -7.28 8.84
C TYR A 135 21.35 -6.36 7.94
N LEU A 136 21.37 -5.04 8.18
CA LEU A 136 20.73 -4.08 7.27
C LEU A 136 21.39 -4.09 5.88
N GLN A 137 22.72 -4.18 5.81
CA GLN A 137 23.44 -4.28 4.54
C GLN A 137 23.07 -5.57 3.78
N ASP A 138 23.10 -6.72 4.45
CA ASP A 138 22.64 -8.00 3.88
C ASP A 138 21.17 -7.95 3.44
N ALA A 139 20.34 -7.14 4.11
CA ALA A 139 18.92 -7.00 3.79
C ALA A 139 18.67 -6.10 2.58
N GLU A 140 19.57 -5.16 2.28
CA GLU A 140 19.48 -4.30 1.09
C GLU A 140 19.63 -5.11 -0.21
N GLU A 141 20.41 -6.20 -0.20
CA GLU A 141 20.53 -7.12 -1.34
C GLU A 141 19.26 -7.95 -1.61
N GLY A 142 18.37 -8.06 -0.62
CA GLY A 142 17.17 -8.90 -0.67
C GLY A 142 15.90 -8.13 -1.07
N PRO A 143 14.97 -8.73 -1.83
CA PRO A 143 13.76 -8.04 -2.26
C PRO A 143 12.86 -7.70 -1.07
N SER A 144 12.65 -6.41 -0.88
CA SER A 144 11.75 -5.83 0.12
C SER A 144 12.04 -6.20 1.58
N LYS A 145 13.29 -6.56 1.92
CA LYS A 145 13.63 -7.04 3.28
C LYS A 145 13.76 -5.88 4.28
N LEU A 146 14.28 -4.74 3.84
CA LEU A 146 14.36 -3.51 4.64
C LEU A 146 12.97 -3.00 5.03
N GLU A 147 12.01 -3.04 4.11
CA GLU A 147 10.60 -2.69 4.32
C GLU A 147 9.93 -3.61 5.33
N LYS A 148 10.31 -4.91 5.33
CA LYS A 148 9.84 -5.87 6.34
C LYS A 148 10.41 -5.58 7.72
N ILE A 149 11.68 -5.19 7.82
CA ILE A 149 12.31 -4.78 9.09
C ILE A 149 11.64 -3.52 9.64
N LEU A 150 11.37 -2.54 8.76
CA LEU A 150 10.66 -1.32 9.14
C LEU A 150 9.24 -1.61 9.61
N ALA A 151 8.51 -2.47 8.89
CA ALA A 151 7.15 -2.87 9.24
C ALA A 151 7.11 -3.70 10.54
N PHE A 152 8.10 -4.56 10.76
CA PHE A 152 8.24 -5.32 12.00
C PHE A 152 8.33 -4.39 13.21
N THR A 153 9.10 -3.30 13.09
CA THR A 153 9.33 -2.39 14.22
C THR A 153 8.29 -1.30 14.38
N THR A 154 7.76 -0.77 13.27
CA THR A 154 6.92 0.45 13.27
C THR A 154 5.48 0.19 12.84
N GLY A 155 5.20 -0.99 12.29
CA GLY A 155 3.94 -1.29 11.61
C GLY A 155 3.82 -0.71 10.20
N ALA A 156 4.75 0.14 9.74
CA ALA A 156 4.75 0.72 8.41
C ALA A 156 5.90 0.17 7.55
N SER A 157 5.61 -0.16 6.29
CA SER A 157 6.63 -0.62 5.33
C SER A 157 7.30 0.52 4.56
N VAL A 158 6.86 1.77 4.78
CA VAL A 158 7.38 2.98 4.15
C VAL A 158 7.49 4.06 5.24
N VAL A 159 8.50 4.91 5.13
CA VAL A 159 8.67 6.06 6.02
C VAL A 159 7.51 7.04 5.79
N PRO A 160 6.74 7.42 6.83
CA PRO A 160 5.69 8.41 6.68
C PRO A 160 6.28 9.75 6.20
N PRO A 161 5.55 10.55 5.40
CA PRO A 161 6.06 11.84 4.90
C PRO A 161 6.46 12.84 6.00
N ILE A 162 5.83 12.75 7.17
CA ILE A 162 6.16 13.56 8.35
C ILE A 162 7.21 12.90 9.27
N GLY A 163 7.76 11.76 8.85
CA GLY A 163 8.59 10.89 9.66
C GLY A 163 7.80 10.08 10.70
N PHE A 164 8.54 9.34 11.52
CA PHE A 164 7.99 8.55 12.62
C PHE A 164 7.95 9.35 13.92
N SER A 165 6.84 9.24 14.65
CA SER A 165 6.69 9.80 16.00
C SER A 165 6.05 8.75 16.92
N PRO A 166 6.74 8.26 17.97
CA PRO A 166 8.10 8.64 18.38
C PRO A 166 9.18 8.15 17.39
N THR A 167 10.38 8.73 17.46
CA THR A 167 11.54 8.30 16.65
C THR A 167 11.84 6.82 16.88
N PRO A 168 12.05 6.01 15.82
CA PRO A 168 12.40 4.61 15.95
C PRO A 168 13.66 4.43 16.78
N SER A 169 13.73 3.33 17.54
CA SER A 169 14.89 3.08 18.39
C SER A 169 15.25 1.62 18.52
N VAL A 170 16.55 1.38 18.71
CA VAL A 170 17.11 0.07 19.03
C VAL A 170 17.46 0.05 20.52
N GLN A 171 16.98 -0.99 21.20
CA GLN A 171 17.30 -1.32 22.60
C GLN A 171 17.79 -2.77 22.68
N PHE A 172 18.29 -3.17 23.84
CA PHE A 172 18.94 -4.46 24.02
C PHE A 172 18.27 -5.29 25.11
N ILE A 173 18.08 -6.58 24.82
CA ILE A 173 17.53 -7.55 25.77
C ILE A 173 18.69 -8.09 26.59
N HIS A 174 18.87 -7.55 27.79
CA HIS A 174 19.79 -8.09 28.78
C HIS A 174 19.19 -9.30 29.48
N LYS A 175 20.04 -10.22 29.95
CA LYS A 175 19.60 -11.25 30.90
C LYS A 175 19.06 -10.55 32.14
N GLY A 176 17.84 -10.87 32.57
CA GLY A 176 17.30 -10.42 33.85
C GLY A 176 18.10 -11.02 35.02
N ASP A 177 18.08 -10.33 36.16
CA ASP A 177 18.66 -10.77 37.45
C ASP A 177 18.03 -12.07 37.99
N ASP A 178 17.07 -12.68 37.28
CA ASP A 178 16.44 -13.96 37.58
C ASP A 178 17.05 -15.15 36.83
N GLY A 179 17.98 -14.93 35.89
CA GLY A 179 18.78 -15.99 35.27
C GLY A 179 18.04 -16.95 34.32
N PHE A 180 16.72 -16.81 34.09
CA PHE A 180 15.93 -17.85 33.41
C PHE A 180 15.29 -17.47 32.07
N SER A 181 15.26 -16.20 31.63
CA SER A 181 14.80 -15.92 30.26
C SER A 181 15.57 -14.79 29.56
N THR A 182 16.48 -15.18 28.67
CA THR A 182 16.88 -14.33 27.55
C THR A 182 16.00 -14.66 26.37
N SER A 183 15.17 -13.71 25.91
CA SER A 183 14.50 -13.86 24.61
C SER A 183 15.56 -14.14 23.54
N MET A 184 15.37 -15.22 22.79
CA MET A 184 16.26 -15.61 21.69
C MET A 184 15.93 -14.88 20.38
N PHE A 185 14.84 -14.12 20.35
CA PHE A 185 14.34 -13.43 19.16
C PHE A 185 14.26 -11.92 19.39
N PRO A 186 14.41 -11.11 18.34
CA PRO A 186 14.11 -9.69 18.42
C PRO A 186 12.64 -9.46 18.78
N LEU A 187 12.39 -8.45 19.61
CA LEU A 187 11.04 -8.08 20.04
C LEU A 187 10.74 -6.65 19.62
N ALA A 188 9.70 -6.47 18.82
CA ALA A 188 9.22 -5.15 18.43
C ALA A 188 8.07 -4.67 19.33
N ASN A 189 8.09 -3.38 19.65
CA ASN A 189 6.98 -2.65 20.22
C ASN A 189 6.60 -1.52 19.25
N THR A 190 5.63 -1.82 18.39
CA THR A 190 5.18 -0.92 17.31
C THR A 190 4.55 0.37 17.82
N CYS A 191 3.94 0.36 19.02
CA CYS A 191 3.34 1.56 19.62
C CYS A 191 4.37 2.65 19.91
N VAL A 192 5.64 2.27 20.11
CA VAL A 192 6.74 3.20 20.44
C VAL A 192 7.91 3.10 19.46
N ASN A 193 7.69 2.46 18.30
CA ASN A 193 8.70 2.26 17.26
C ASN A 193 10.03 1.70 17.80
N CYS A 194 9.97 0.75 18.74
CA CYS A 194 11.17 0.22 19.40
C CYS A 194 11.39 -1.24 19.05
N ILE A 195 12.61 -1.57 18.62
CA ILE A 195 13.06 -2.96 18.50
C ILE A 195 14.05 -3.28 19.61
N ASN A 196 13.86 -4.42 20.26
CA ASN A 196 14.74 -4.93 21.30
C ASN A 196 15.53 -6.11 20.73
N LEU A 197 16.85 -5.99 20.69
CA LEU A 197 17.76 -6.98 20.11
C LEU A 197 18.38 -7.86 21.21
N PRO A 198 18.35 -9.20 21.06
CA PRO A 198 19.10 -10.09 21.94
C PRO A 198 20.61 -9.93 21.79
N LEU A 199 21.34 -10.12 22.90
CA LEU A 199 22.80 -10.11 22.92
C LEU A 199 23.40 -11.43 22.41
N HIS A 200 23.35 -11.65 21.10
CA HIS A 200 23.95 -12.81 20.46
C HIS A 200 25.49 -12.70 20.37
N VAL A 201 26.16 -13.86 20.37
CA VAL A 201 27.64 -13.94 20.34
C VAL A 201 28.23 -13.94 18.92
N SER A 202 27.40 -14.10 17.89
CA SER A 202 27.84 -14.13 16.50
C SER A 202 26.77 -13.57 15.56
N TYR A 203 27.25 -12.99 14.46
CA TYR A 203 26.39 -12.46 13.39
C TYR A 203 25.46 -13.52 12.80
N GLN A 204 25.98 -14.73 12.54
CA GLN A 204 25.19 -15.80 11.93
C GLN A 204 23.96 -16.19 12.77
N LEU A 205 24.14 -16.27 14.10
CA LEU A 205 23.04 -16.55 15.01
C LEU A 205 22.04 -15.39 15.06
N PHE A 206 22.53 -14.15 15.12
CA PHE A 206 21.70 -12.95 15.05
C PHE A 206 20.82 -12.95 13.80
N LYS A 207 21.42 -13.14 12.63
CA LYS A 207 20.75 -13.20 11.33
C LYS A 207 19.68 -14.28 11.29
N GLU A 208 20.01 -15.51 11.70
CA GLU A 208 19.08 -16.65 11.71
C GLU A 208 17.85 -16.36 12.58
N LYS A 209 18.04 -15.83 13.80
CA LYS A 209 16.92 -15.54 14.71
C LYS A 209 16.10 -14.35 14.25
N PHE A 210 16.73 -13.34 13.66
CA PHE A 210 16.01 -12.20 13.09
C PHE A 210 15.17 -12.61 11.87
N ASP A 211 15.75 -13.38 10.94
CA ASP A 211 15.04 -13.89 9.76
C ASP A 211 13.85 -14.77 10.16
N PHE A 212 14.02 -15.63 11.19
CA PHE A 212 12.93 -16.40 11.74
C PHE A 212 11.81 -15.50 12.31
N ALA A 213 12.16 -14.47 13.08
CA ALA A 213 11.19 -13.55 13.64
C ALA A 213 10.39 -12.82 12.55
N LEU A 214 11.07 -12.28 11.52
CA LEU A 214 10.42 -11.63 10.38
C LEU A 214 9.49 -12.57 9.61
N GLY A 215 9.88 -13.83 9.44
CA GLY A 215 9.09 -14.84 8.74
C GLY A 215 7.81 -15.23 9.48
N ASN A 216 7.79 -15.11 10.81
CA ASN A 216 6.65 -15.49 11.66
C ASN A 216 5.75 -14.30 12.03
N THR A 217 6.13 -13.07 11.69
CA THR A 217 5.25 -11.92 11.83
C THR A 217 4.41 -11.71 10.57
N TYR A 218 3.14 -12.07 10.65
CA TYR A 218 2.13 -11.60 9.72
C TYR A 218 1.86 -10.13 10.06
N GLY A 219 2.45 -9.20 9.32
CA GLY A 219 2.30 -7.77 9.57
C GLY A 219 0.82 -7.36 9.71
N PHE A 220 0.52 -6.43 10.62
CA PHE A 220 -0.81 -5.84 10.69
C PHE A 220 -1.12 -5.09 9.38
N GLY A 221 -2.24 -5.43 8.73
CA GLY A 221 -2.81 -4.61 7.65
C GLY A 221 -2.47 -4.99 6.20
N ARG A 222 -1.93 -6.18 5.92
CA ARG A 222 -1.89 -6.70 4.54
C ARG A 222 -3.20 -7.44 4.21
N ALA A 223 -4.20 -6.68 3.77
CA ALA A 223 -5.41 -7.17 3.10
C ALA A 223 -5.39 -6.73 1.63
#